data_AF-A0AAV7TR91-F1
#
_entry.id   AF-A0AAV7TR91-F1
#
_cell.length_a   1.000
_cell.length_b   1.000
_cell.length_c   1.000
_cell.angle_alpha   90.00
_cell.angle_beta   90.00
_cell.angle_gamma   90.00
#
_symmetry.space_group_name_H-M   'P 1'
#
loop_
_entity.id
_entity.type
_entity.pdbx_description
1 polymer ?
#
loop_
_entity_poly.entity_id
_entity_poly.type
_entity_poly.pdbx_seq_one_letter_code
_entity_poly.pdbx_strand_id
1 'polypeptide(L)'
;MAYYADVEEQYGELQEVPSEHQMLERLVEALGYHVQDSVNWALIQALKPFTQPLSNFAKREFLGESSQQPRLQAGDSGDVLGLKLQRSSGTSSAEILSQMATSVLRDHAYGGYLPPQTSSSNPLQSSSHSSYHDPFSSKSDSDDLQADPHPRKKQRKMKHSTPEENSDFPIQNLPYGVFSTRDEPRRRIGVAIGQFILDLSLVKHLFQGPFLSKHQDVFDQPSLNNFMGLGHGAWKEARAVLQRLLSATEPTLRDDAALRQRAFVPQTSATMHLPADIGDYTDFYSSRDHATNVGIMFRGKENALMPNWLHLPVGYHGRASSVVVSDTPIRRPMGQMRPDDAKPPVFGVCKLLDIELEMAFFAGPGNALGEPIPISKAEEHIFGMVLMNDWSARDIQKWEYVPLGPFLGKSFGTTISPWVVPMEALMPFVLPNAVQDPRPLPYLCDDRPYTFDINLVVSIQGKEMSTPATLCKSNFKYMYWTMKQQLAHHTSNGCNIRPGDLLASGTISGPDEGNFGSMLELSWKGTKVIDLGNGHTRKFLQDGDEVVITGFCQGDGYRVGFGRCAGKVLPAISS
;
A
#
# COMPACT_ATOMS: atom_id res chain seq x y z
N MET A 1 -1.92 -49.45 -29.37
CA MET A 1 -2.21 -50.80 -28.83
C MET A 1 -1.03 -51.23 -27.95
N ALA A 2 -1.21 -52.25 -27.11
CA ALA A 2 -0.16 -52.84 -26.25
C ALA A 2 0.50 -51.90 -25.22
N TYR A 3 -0.29 -51.31 -24.32
CA TYR A 3 0.17 -50.89 -22.98
C TYR A 3 -0.99 -50.72 -21.95
N TYR A 4 -2.03 -51.57 -22.06
CA TYR A 4 -3.23 -51.53 -21.21
C TYR A 4 -3.80 -52.95 -21.04
N ALA A 5 -3.09 -53.78 -20.28
CA ALA A 5 -3.53 -55.09 -19.78
C ALA A 5 -2.56 -55.49 -18.66
N ASP A 6 -2.90 -55.17 -17.40
CA ASP A 6 -2.34 -55.69 -16.12
C ASP A 6 -2.80 -54.82 -14.91
N VAL A 7 -4.08 -54.42 -14.86
CA VAL A 7 -4.64 -53.58 -13.75
C VAL A 7 -6.01 -54.07 -13.24
N GLU A 8 -6.63 -55.09 -13.87
CA GLU A 8 -7.98 -55.56 -13.50
C GLU A 8 -8.01 -56.79 -12.56
N GLU A 9 -6.86 -57.38 -12.21
CA GLU A 9 -6.81 -58.63 -11.41
C GLU A 9 -6.46 -58.42 -9.91
N GLN A 10 -6.81 -57.26 -9.32
CA GLN A 10 -6.58 -57.02 -7.88
C GLN A 10 -7.67 -56.25 -7.11
N TYR A 11 -8.81 -55.92 -7.72
CA TYR A 11 -9.92 -55.24 -7.05
C TYR A 11 -11.14 -56.16 -6.88
N GLY A 12 -11.08 -57.03 -5.88
CA GLY A 12 -12.23 -57.80 -5.43
C GLY A 12 -13.21 -56.94 -4.63
N GLU A 13 -14.50 -57.04 -4.97
CA GLU A 13 -15.69 -56.62 -4.21
C GLU A 13 -15.65 -55.21 -3.55
N LEU A 14 -16.19 -54.22 -4.28
CA LEU A 14 -16.60 -52.94 -3.72
C LEU A 14 -17.71 -53.14 -2.67
N GLN A 15 -17.36 -53.15 -1.39
CA GLN A 15 -18.33 -53.06 -0.30
C GLN A 15 -18.97 -51.67 -0.25
N GLU A 16 -20.27 -51.61 0.06
CA GLU A 16 -21.07 -50.38 0.02
C GLU A 16 -20.51 -49.29 0.94
N VAL A 17 -20.46 -48.04 0.43
CA VAL A 17 -20.09 -46.87 1.24
C VAL A 17 -21.13 -46.68 2.34
N PRO A 18 -20.75 -46.65 3.64
CA PRO A 18 -21.70 -46.48 4.73
C PRO A 18 -22.50 -45.20 4.58
N SER A 19 -23.79 -45.27 4.93
CA SER A 19 -24.64 -44.07 4.97
C SER A 19 -24.11 -43.07 6.01
N GLU A 20 -24.42 -41.79 5.81
CA GLU A 20 -24.04 -40.71 6.74
C GLU A 20 -24.53 -40.96 8.18
N HIS A 21 -25.67 -41.66 8.31
CA HIS A 21 -26.20 -42.09 9.60
C HIS A 21 -25.29 -43.13 10.29
N GLN A 22 -24.88 -44.17 9.56
CA GLN A 22 -23.97 -45.22 10.08
C GLN A 22 -22.56 -44.67 10.39
N MET A 23 -22.11 -43.63 9.67
CA MET A 23 -20.87 -42.93 9.99
C MET A 23 -21.00 -42.15 11.32
N LEU A 24 -22.12 -41.45 11.54
CA LEU A 24 -22.42 -40.75 12.79
C LEU A 24 -22.56 -41.70 13.98
N GLU A 25 -23.24 -42.84 13.81
CA GLU A 25 -23.38 -43.86 14.87
C GLU A 25 -22.02 -44.38 15.34
N ARG A 26 -21.15 -44.80 14.41
CA ARG A 26 -19.79 -45.27 14.74
C ARG A 26 -18.93 -44.18 15.38
N LEU A 27 -19.15 -42.91 15.04
CA LEU A 27 -18.44 -41.80 15.68
C LEU A 27 -18.90 -41.60 17.14
N VAL A 28 -20.18 -41.78 17.43
CA VAL A 28 -20.74 -41.69 18.80
C VAL A 28 -20.30 -42.89 19.65
N GLU A 29 -20.28 -44.10 19.08
CA GLU A 29 -19.73 -45.30 19.75
C GLU A 29 -18.24 -45.17 20.05
N ALA A 30 -17.44 -44.61 19.13
CA ALA A 30 -16.02 -44.35 19.34
C ALA A 30 -15.73 -43.32 20.46
N LEU A 31 -16.74 -42.55 20.88
CA LEU A 31 -16.68 -41.63 22.01
C LEU A 31 -17.25 -42.23 23.31
N GLY A 32 -17.64 -43.51 23.29
CA GLY A 32 -18.09 -44.26 24.47
C GLY A 32 -19.59 -44.12 24.80
N TYR A 33 -20.42 -43.64 23.86
CA TYR A 33 -21.86 -43.46 24.06
C TYR A 33 -22.66 -44.46 23.22
N HIS A 34 -23.70 -45.08 23.81
CA HIS A 34 -24.62 -45.95 23.07
C HIS A 34 -25.82 -45.19 22.50
N VAL A 35 -26.17 -45.45 21.25
CA VAL A 35 -27.11 -44.65 20.45
C VAL A 35 -28.58 -44.76 20.91
N GLN A 36 -28.90 -45.65 21.86
CA GLN A 36 -30.30 -45.99 22.21
C GLN A 36 -31.03 -45.00 23.14
N ASP A 37 -30.33 -44.05 23.78
CA ASP A 37 -30.95 -43.05 24.65
C ASP A 37 -31.27 -41.72 23.95
N SER A 38 -32.43 -41.13 24.26
CA SER A 38 -32.96 -39.91 23.62
C SER A 38 -32.09 -38.66 23.78
N VAL A 39 -31.17 -38.66 24.75
CA VAL A 39 -30.19 -37.58 24.96
C VAL A 39 -29.16 -37.51 23.83
N ASN A 40 -28.78 -38.64 23.23
CA ASN A 40 -27.69 -38.70 22.25
C ASN A 40 -28.07 -38.14 20.87
N TRP A 41 -29.37 -37.98 20.56
CA TRP A 41 -29.80 -37.33 19.32
C TRP A 41 -29.41 -35.85 19.23
N ALA A 42 -29.33 -35.13 20.36
CA ALA A 42 -28.85 -33.76 20.37
C ALA A 42 -27.35 -33.68 20.01
N LEU A 43 -26.54 -34.62 20.50
CA LEU A 43 -25.12 -34.73 20.17
C LEU A 43 -24.89 -35.06 18.69
N ILE A 44 -25.68 -35.98 18.13
CA ILE A 44 -25.65 -36.34 16.70
C ILE A 44 -25.95 -35.12 15.81
N GLN A 45 -26.95 -34.31 16.14
CA GLN A 45 -27.25 -33.09 15.37
C GLN A 45 -26.16 -32.01 15.53
N ALA A 46 -25.54 -31.90 16.70
CA ALA A 46 -24.45 -30.95 16.94
C ALA A 46 -23.14 -31.31 16.19
N LEU A 47 -22.87 -32.61 15.99
CA LEU A 47 -21.69 -33.10 15.25
C LEU A 47 -21.89 -33.10 13.73
N LYS A 48 -23.13 -33.06 13.25
CA LYS A 48 -23.49 -33.13 11.83
C LYS A 48 -22.79 -32.12 10.90
N PRO A 49 -22.54 -30.85 11.29
CA PRO A 49 -21.78 -29.90 10.45
C PRO A 49 -20.34 -30.35 10.14
N PHE A 50 -19.75 -31.20 10.99
CA PHE A 50 -18.39 -31.70 10.83
C PHE A 50 -18.31 -33.00 10.02
N THR A 51 -19.39 -33.79 9.96
CA THR A 51 -19.48 -35.01 9.14
C THR A 51 -19.90 -34.74 7.70
N GLN A 52 -20.65 -33.66 7.44
CA GLN A 52 -21.10 -33.30 6.09
C GLN A 52 -19.94 -33.09 5.07
N PRO A 53 -18.81 -32.43 5.42
CA PRO A 53 -17.65 -32.29 4.52
C PRO A 53 -16.98 -33.63 4.21
N LEU A 54 -16.87 -34.52 5.21
CA LEU A 54 -16.31 -35.88 5.04
C LEU A 54 -17.19 -36.76 4.14
N SER A 55 -18.52 -36.71 4.34
CA SER A 55 -19.54 -37.34 3.47
C SER A 55 -19.40 -36.89 2.01
N ASN A 56 -19.19 -35.57 1.79
CA ASN A 56 -19.04 -35.01 0.45
C ASN A 56 -17.66 -35.29 -0.17
N PHE A 57 -16.59 -35.35 0.61
CA PHE A 57 -15.25 -35.76 0.16
C PHE A 57 -15.24 -37.23 -0.28
N ALA A 58 -15.78 -38.13 0.55
CA ALA A 58 -15.87 -39.56 0.23
C ALA A 58 -16.68 -39.81 -1.06
N LYS A 59 -17.81 -39.10 -1.26
CA LYS A 59 -18.59 -39.22 -2.50
C LYS A 59 -17.81 -38.79 -3.75
N ARG A 60 -16.99 -37.72 -3.66
CA ARG A 60 -16.18 -37.26 -4.80
C ARG A 60 -15.08 -38.24 -5.18
N GLU A 61 -14.35 -38.76 -4.19
CA GLU A 61 -13.24 -39.70 -4.43
C GLU A 61 -13.73 -41.10 -4.85
N PHE A 62 -14.80 -41.63 -4.25
CA PHE A 62 -15.22 -43.02 -4.44
C PHE A 62 -16.37 -43.26 -5.44
N LEU A 63 -17.16 -42.23 -5.81
CA LEU A 63 -18.28 -42.39 -6.76
C LEU A 63 -18.05 -41.72 -8.13
N GLY A 64 -16.91 -41.08 -8.35
CA GLY A 64 -16.42 -40.75 -9.70
C GLY A 64 -17.16 -39.62 -10.44
N GLU A 65 -17.97 -38.80 -9.77
CA GLU A 65 -18.69 -37.69 -10.40
C GLU A 65 -17.79 -36.47 -10.72
N SER A 66 -16.92 -36.58 -11.72
CA SER A 66 -16.77 -35.55 -12.77
C SER A 66 -15.78 -35.96 -13.86
N SER A 67 -16.20 -35.83 -15.12
CA SER A 67 -15.37 -36.17 -16.28
C SER A 67 -14.49 -34.99 -16.75
N GLN A 68 -13.27 -34.87 -16.22
CA GLN A 68 -12.03 -34.57 -16.97
C GLN A 68 -10.80 -34.53 -16.04
N GLN A 69 -9.77 -35.32 -16.37
CA GLN A 69 -8.49 -35.35 -15.64
C GLN A 69 -7.63 -34.12 -15.96
N PRO A 70 -6.67 -33.77 -15.08
CA PRO A 70 -5.31 -34.23 -15.41
C PRO A 70 -4.51 -34.81 -14.22
N ARG A 71 -3.77 -35.87 -14.57
CA ARG A 71 -2.60 -36.49 -13.92
C ARG A 71 -1.86 -35.65 -12.87
N LEU A 72 -1.57 -36.25 -11.72
CA LEU A 72 -0.41 -35.93 -10.88
C LEU A 72 0.74 -36.90 -11.19
N GLN A 73 1.98 -36.37 -11.25
CA GLN A 73 3.19 -37.20 -11.12
C GLN A 73 3.70 -37.13 -9.67
N ALA A 74 4.44 -38.16 -9.24
CA ALA A 74 4.80 -38.33 -7.84
C ALA A 74 5.86 -37.32 -7.37
N GLY A 75 5.65 -36.70 -6.20
CA GLY A 75 6.68 -35.84 -5.60
C GLY A 75 6.27 -34.82 -4.54
N ASP A 76 5.09 -34.90 -3.89
CA ASP A 76 4.70 -33.94 -2.84
C ASP A 76 4.23 -34.61 -1.55
N SER A 77 4.74 -34.09 -0.42
CA SER A 77 4.28 -34.39 0.93
C SER A 77 3.42 -33.23 1.44
N GLY A 78 2.11 -33.29 1.20
CA GLY A 78 1.17 -32.23 1.60
C GLY A 78 0.91 -32.22 3.10
N ASP A 79 1.35 -31.14 3.77
CA ASP A 79 1.00 -30.84 5.17
C ASP A 79 -0.43 -30.30 5.27
N VAL A 80 -1.23 -30.86 6.18
CA VAL A 80 -2.54 -30.33 6.58
C VAL A 80 -2.66 -30.43 8.10
N LEU A 81 -2.98 -29.31 8.75
CA LEU A 81 -3.21 -29.19 10.21
C LEU A 81 -2.03 -29.62 11.12
N GLY A 82 -0.80 -29.63 10.61
CA GLY A 82 0.43 -29.69 11.44
C GLY A 82 0.71 -31.03 12.15
N LEU A 83 0.00 -32.10 11.78
CA LEU A 83 0.16 -33.43 12.36
C LEU A 83 1.22 -34.24 11.61
N LYS A 84 2.35 -34.57 12.26
CA LYS A 84 3.34 -35.53 11.75
C LYS A 84 2.79 -36.96 11.78
N LEU A 85 1.96 -37.31 10.80
CA LEU A 85 1.46 -38.66 10.56
C LEU A 85 2.60 -39.59 10.11
N GLN A 86 3.22 -40.30 11.05
CA GLN A 86 4.13 -41.40 10.73
C GLN A 86 3.35 -42.57 10.13
N ARG A 87 3.33 -42.67 8.79
CA ARG A 87 2.91 -43.89 8.09
C ARG A 87 3.86 -45.03 8.43
N SER A 88 3.36 -46.06 9.12
CA SER A 88 3.91 -47.42 9.07
C SER A 88 3.12 -48.25 8.05
N SER A 89 3.73 -49.30 7.50
CA SER A 89 3.08 -50.18 6.53
C SER A 89 2.08 -51.11 7.22
N GLY A 90 0.78 -50.79 7.14
CA GLY A 90 -0.30 -51.65 7.65
C GLY A 90 -1.54 -50.90 8.20
N THR A 91 -1.46 -49.60 8.47
CA THR A 91 -2.57 -48.83 9.07
C THR A 91 -3.78 -48.74 8.12
N SER A 92 -4.96 -49.07 8.63
CA SER A 92 -6.23 -49.01 7.88
C SER A 92 -6.82 -47.60 7.81
N SER A 93 -7.65 -47.34 6.79
CA SER A 93 -8.36 -46.06 6.64
C SER A 93 -9.27 -45.71 7.83
N ALA A 94 -9.77 -46.73 8.54
CA ALA A 94 -10.60 -46.55 9.73
C ALA A 94 -9.80 -46.02 10.94
N GLU A 95 -8.58 -46.52 11.14
CA GLU A 95 -7.69 -46.06 12.21
C GLU A 95 -7.24 -44.61 11.98
N ILE A 96 -6.98 -44.22 10.74
CA ILE A 96 -6.61 -42.84 10.38
C ILE A 96 -7.76 -41.87 10.70
N LEU A 97 -9.00 -42.22 10.37
CA LEU A 97 -10.20 -41.44 10.71
C LEU A 97 -10.41 -41.35 12.24
N SER A 98 -10.18 -42.45 12.98
CA SER A 98 -10.28 -42.47 14.44
C SER A 98 -9.24 -41.56 15.11
N GLN A 99 -8.00 -41.52 14.60
CA GLN A 99 -6.94 -40.63 15.09
C GLN A 99 -7.28 -39.15 14.83
N MET A 100 -7.80 -38.83 13.64
CA MET A 100 -8.26 -37.46 13.33
C MET A 100 -9.40 -36.99 14.25
N ALA A 101 -10.44 -37.81 14.45
CA ALA A 101 -11.56 -37.48 15.32
C ALA A 101 -11.12 -37.25 16.78
N THR A 102 -10.18 -38.07 17.28
CA THR A 102 -9.63 -37.96 18.64
C THR A 102 -8.83 -36.67 18.84
N SER A 103 -8.18 -36.14 17.80
CA SER A 103 -7.44 -34.88 17.87
C SER A 103 -8.37 -33.67 18.02
N VAL A 104 -9.38 -33.55 17.16
CA VAL A 104 -10.30 -32.39 17.09
C VAL A 104 -11.04 -32.17 18.42
N LEU A 105 -11.39 -33.24 19.13
CA LEU A 105 -12.13 -33.16 20.38
C LEU A 105 -11.28 -32.81 21.60
N ARG A 106 -9.94 -32.94 21.52
CA ARG A 106 -9.03 -32.62 22.63
C ARG A 106 -8.85 -31.10 22.81
N ASP A 107 -8.84 -30.35 21.71
CA ASP A 107 -8.57 -28.90 21.72
C ASP A 107 -9.79 -28.03 22.09
N HIS A 108 -11.01 -28.60 22.09
CA HIS A 108 -12.24 -27.90 22.47
C HIS A 108 -12.66 -28.11 23.93
N ALA A 109 -11.95 -28.91 24.72
CA ALA A 109 -12.26 -29.14 26.14
C ALA A 109 -11.88 -27.97 27.08
N TYR A 110 -11.20 -26.93 26.58
CA TYR A 110 -10.53 -25.91 27.41
C TYR A 110 -11.05 -24.46 27.30
N GLY A 111 -12.11 -24.19 26.53
CA GLY A 111 -12.71 -22.85 26.41
C GLY A 111 -14.21 -22.85 26.68
N GLY A 112 -14.67 -22.12 27.71
CA GLY A 112 -16.09 -22.10 28.10
C GLY A 112 -16.60 -20.74 28.54
N TYR A 113 -17.93 -20.53 28.35
CA TYR A 113 -18.76 -19.40 28.82
C TYR A 113 -18.45 -18.03 28.15
N LEU A 114 -19.39 -17.11 27.87
CA LEU A 114 -20.86 -17.07 27.78
C LEU A 114 -21.25 -15.85 26.87
N PRO A 115 -22.46 -15.76 26.27
CA PRO A 115 -22.85 -14.62 25.44
C PRO A 115 -23.49 -13.44 26.24
N PRO A 116 -23.29 -12.17 25.81
CA PRO A 116 -23.91 -10.98 26.41
C PRO A 116 -25.32 -10.66 25.84
N GLN A 117 -26.06 -9.77 26.53
CA GLN A 117 -27.45 -9.41 26.23
C GLN A 117 -27.62 -8.05 25.50
N THR A 118 -28.86 -7.70 25.12
CA THR A 118 -29.24 -6.57 24.27
C THR A 118 -30.14 -5.51 24.94
N SER A 119 -29.95 -4.23 24.61
CA SER A 119 -30.86 -3.09 24.87
C SER A 119 -30.50 -1.93 23.90
N SER A 120 -31.35 -1.43 23.00
CA SER A 120 -32.43 -0.42 23.22
C SER A 120 -31.96 0.86 23.95
N SER A 121 -32.28 2.10 23.55
CA SER A 121 -33.06 2.65 22.40
C SER A 121 -33.06 4.19 22.45
N ASN A 122 -33.30 4.92 21.34
CA ASN A 122 -34.11 6.18 21.33
C ASN A 122 -34.36 6.76 19.91
N PRO A 123 -35.34 7.70 19.71
CA PRO A 123 -35.80 8.13 18.38
C PRO A 123 -35.80 9.65 18.07
N LEU A 124 -35.66 9.96 16.76
CA LEU A 124 -36.35 10.98 15.93
C LEU A 124 -36.46 12.50 16.29
N GLN A 125 -36.68 13.28 15.21
CA GLN A 125 -37.15 14.69 15.10
C GLN A 125 -36.16 15.86 15.34
N SER A 126 -36.30 17.05 14.71
CA SER A 126 -36.70 17.42 13.32
C SER A 126 -36.63 18.94 13.06
N SER A 127 -36.10 19.39 11.90
CA SER A 127 -36.20 20.76 11.33
C SER A 127 -35.53 21.89 12.17
N SER A 128 -35.39 23.15 11.73
CA SER A 128 -35.83 23.88 10.51
C SER A 128 -34.81 24.97 10.09
N HIS A 129 -35.04 25.67 8.96
CA HIS A 129 -34.20 26.78 8.47
C HIS A 129 -34.40 28.11 9.25
N SER A 130 -33.37 28.97 9.21
CA SER A 130 -33.57 30.40 8.95
C SER A 130 -32.33 31.02 8.27
N SER A 131 -32.55 31.91 7.31
CA SER A 131 -31.55 32.73 6.62
C SER A 131 -31.53 34.16 7.16
N TYR A 132 -30.40 34.86 7.10
CA TYR A 132 -30.33 36.31 7.35
C TYR A 132 -29.46 37.03 6.32
N HIS A 133 -29.77 38.32 6.09
CA HIS A 133 -29.19 39.17 5.05
C HIS A 133 -27.87 39.85 5.46
N ASP A 134 -27.09 40.22 4.44
CA ASP A 134 -25.86 41.02 4.49
C ASP A 134 -26.05 42.34 3.69
N PRO A 135 -25.64 43.51 4.21
CA PRO A 135 -25.69 44.76 3.44
C PRO A 135 -24.45 45.70 3.55
N PHE A 136 -23.76 45.91 2.42
CA PHE A 136 -22.95 47.11 2.07
C PHE A 136 -21.67 47.42 2.93
N SER A 137 -20.72 48.26 2.50
CA SER A 137 -20.17 48.64 1.17
C SER A 137 -19.02 49.66 1.35
N SER A 138 -17.96 49.55 0.53
CA SER A 138 -17.13 50.64 -0.03
C SER A 138 -16.34 51.66 0.84
N LYS A 139 -15.04 51.78 0.50
CA LYS A 139 -14.21 53.02 0.39
C LYS A 139 -13.75 53.76 1.67
N SER A 140 -12.69 54.59 1.64
CA SER A 140 -11.41 54.61 0.88
C SER A 140 -10.46 55.69 1.45
N ASP A 141 -9.32 55.90 0.76
CA ASP A 141 -8.44 57.10 0.79
C ASP A 141 -7.23 57.10 1.77
N SER A 142 -6.34 58.09 1.58
CA SER A 142 -4.88 58.02 1.80
C SER A 142 -4.32 59.11 2.75
N ASP A 143 -3.02 59.02 3.09
CA ASP A 143 -2.01 60.02 2.66
C ASP A 143 -0.58 59.74 3.18
N ASP A 144 0.41 60.29 2.46
CA ASP A 144 1.87 60.16 2.71
C ASP A 144 2.44 61.24 3.65
N LEU A 145 3.49 60.90 4.42
CA LEU A 145 4.44 61.90 4.98
C LEU A 145 5.86 61.33 5.18
N GLN A 146 6.85 62.22 5.08
CA GLN A 146 8.31 61.95 5.15
C GLN A 146 8.99 63.20 5.76
N ALA A 147 10.23 63.26 6.26
CA ALA A 147 11.39 62.35 6.36
C ALA A 147 12.29 62.85 7.55
N ASP A 148 13.56 62.49 7.82
CA ASP A 148 14.53 61.53 7.22
C ASP A 148 15.37 60.79 8.33
N PRO A 149 16.70 60.95 8.61
CA PRO A 149 17.48 59.80 9.10
C PRO A 149 18.29 60.00 10.41
N HIS A 150 18.55 58.90 11.15
CA HIS A 150 19.83 58.72 11.87
C HIS A 150 20.15 57.22 12.11
N PRO A 151 21.43 56.79 12.02
CA PRO A 151 21.77 55.37 11.90
C PRO A 151 21.80 54.63 13.25
N ARG A 152 20.86 53.71 13.47
CA ARG A 152 20.95 52.70 14.55
C ARG A 152 21.35 51.34 14.01
N LYS A 153 22.18 50.61 14.79
CA LYS A 153 22.82 49.34 14.41
C LYS A 153 21.77 48.30 13.96
N LYS A 154 21.98 47.69 12.79
CA LYS A 154 21.07 46.66 12.23
C LYS A 154 21.08 45.38 13.07
N GLN A 155 20.20 45.31 14.08
CA GLN A 155 19.66 44.00 14.48
C GLN A 155 18.96 43.40 13.26
N ARG A 156 19.34 42.18 12.88
CA ARG A 156 18.66 41.42 11.83
C ARG A 156 17.30 40.97 12.37
N LYS A 157 16.28 41.83 12.27
CA LYS A 157 14.88 41.39 12.36
C LYS A 157 14.71 40.25 11.35
N MET A 158 14.32 39.08 11.83
CA MET A 158 13.76 38.04 10.98
C MET A 158 12.50 38.65 10.34
N LYS A 159 12.58 39.05 9.07
CA LYS A 159 11.36 39.16 8.27
C LYS A 159 10.69 37.80 8.36
N HIS A 160 9.40 37.78 8.69
CA HIS A 160 8.62 36.59 8.38
C HIS A 160 8.69 36.46 6.86
N SER A 161 9.30 35.39 6.37
CA SER A 161 9.37 35.11 4.95
C SER A 161 7.92 34.95 4.47
N THR A 162 7.52 35.78 3.51
CA THR A 162 6.42 35.41 2.62
C THR A 162 6.68 33.98 2.16
N PRO A 163 5.69 33.07 2.17
CA PRO A 163 5.86 31.79 1.51
C PRO A 163 6.34 32.04 0.09
N GLU A 164 7.42 31.37 -0.31
CA GLU A 164 7.78 31.33 -1.71
C GLU A 164 6.58 30.66 -2.42
N GLU A 165 5.99 31.31 -3.42
CA GLU A 165 4.75 30.85 -4.08
C GLU A 165 4.90 29.42 -4.64
N ASN A 166 6.15 29.04 -4.94
CA ASN A 166 6.58 27.72 -5.40
C ASN A 166 7.19 26.84 -4.29
N SER A 167 6.98 27.13 -3.00
CA SER A 167 7.35 26.21 -1.92
C SER A 167 6.45 24.97 -1.95
N ASP A 168 7.02 23.78 -1.73
CA ASP A 168 6.23 22.56 -1.55
C ASP A 168 5.44 22.56 -0.22
N PHE A 169 5.88 23.34 0.77
CA PHE A 169 5.48 23.22 2.17
C PHE A 169 4.81 24.49 2.75
N PRO A 170 3.75 25.05 2.14
CA PRO A 170 2.97 26.12 2.77
C PRO A 170 2.09 25.55 3.90
N ILE A 171 1.41 26.43 4.65
CA ILE A 171 0.54 26.06 5.78
C ILE A 171 -0.71 25.23 5.36
N GLN A 172 -1.01 25.20 4.06
CA GLN A 172 -2.00 24.31 3.46
C GLN A 172 -1.50 22.85 3.34
N ASN A 173 -0.19 22.61 3.26
CA ASN A 173 0.38 21.26 3.17
C ASN A 173 0.54 20.64 4.56
N LEU A 174 1.57 21.05 5.31
CA LEU A 174 1.94 20.48 6.62
C LEU A 174 2.10 18.95 6.60
N PRO A 175 3.05 18.39 5.82
CA PRO A 175 3.27 16.95 5.76
C PRO A 175 4.09 16.47 6.96
N TYR A 176 3.89 15.22 7.35
CA TYR A 176 4.57 14.58 8.47
C TYR A 176 5.80 13.80 7.99
N GLY A 177 6.86 13.75 8.79
CA GLY A 177 8.07 12.99 8.46
C GLY A 177 8.96 12.73 9.66
N VAL A 178 9.90 11.80 9.50
CA VAL A 178 10.90 11.46 10.53
C VAL A 178 12.23 12.08 10.16
N PHE A 179 12.82 12.82 11.10
CA PHE A 179 14.13 13.46 10.90
C PHE A 179 15.06 13.24 12.10
N SER A 180 16.35 13.48 11.87
CA SER A 180 17.35 13.73 12.90
C SER A 180 18.22 14.92 12.49
N THR A 181 19.11 15.38 13.38
CA THR A 181 20.13 16.39 13.07
C THR A 181 21.51 15.86 13.46
N ARG A 182 22.58 16.54 13.05
CA ARG A 182 23.95 16.18 13.48
C ARG A 182 24.11 16.22 15.01
N ASP A 183 23.50 17.23 15.63
CA ASP A 183 23.69 17.53 17.06
C ASP A 183 22.65 16.83 17.96
N GLU A 184 21.59 16.29 17.37
CA GLU A 184 20.62 15.39 18.02
C GLU A 184 20.28 14.26 17.05
N PRO A 185 21.02 13.12 17.12
CA PRO A 185 20.87 12.00 16.20
C PRO A 185 19.60 11.17 16.44
N ARG A 186 18.86 11.38 17.53
CA ARG A 186 17.58 10.70 17.79
C ARG A 186 16.58 11.02 16.68
N ARG A 187 16.06 9.97 16.03
CA ARG A 187 14.89 10.05 15.14
C ARG A 187 13.69 10.60 15.90
N ARG A 188 13.01 11.57 15.31
CA ARG A 188 11.82 12.21 15.89
C ARG A 188 10.92 12.74 14.80
N ILE A 189 9.64 12.89 15.14
CA ILE A 189 8.61 13.32 14.21
C ILE A 189 8.65 14.84 14.06
N GLY A 190 8.56 15.30 12.82
CA GLY A 190 8.42 16.71 12.49
C GLY A 190 7.43 16.98 11.36
N VAL A 191 7.10 18.26 11.18
CA VAL A 191 6.21 18.76 10.12
C VAL A 191 6.93 19.82 9.29
N ALA A 192 6.92 19.68 7.96
CA ALA A 192 7.55 20.65 7.08
C ALA A 192 6.72 21.94 6.95
N ILE A 193 7.38 23.10 7.07
CA ILE A 193 6.78 24.42 6.85
C ILE A 193 7.82 25.39 6.28
N GLY A 194 7.59 25.87 5.06
CA GLY A 194 8.57 26.61 4.27
C GLY A 194 9.88 25.84 4.13
N GLN A 195 10.98 26.46 4.55
CA GLN A 195 12.33 25.86 4.55
C GLN A 195 12.72 25.24 5.91
N PHE A 196 11.75 25.03 6.81
CA PHE A 196 11.95 24.53 8.16
C PHE A 196 11.15 23.24 8.44
N ILE A 197 11.50 22.57 9.53
CA ILE A 197 10.78 21.47 10.16
C ILE A 197 10.38 21.94 11.57
N LEU A 198 9.11 21.77 11.94
CA LEU A 198 8.65 21.89 13.33
C LEU A 198 8.78 20.54 14.02
N ASP A 199 9.61 20.45 15.07
CA ASP A 199 9.83 19.26 15.89
C ASP A 199 8.63 19.01 16.82
N LEU A 200 7.84 17.97 16.53
CA LEU A 200 6.61 17.70 17.28
C LEU A 200 6.89 17.24 18.71
N SER A 201 8.04 16.61 18.99
CA SER A 201 8.39 16.17 20.35
C SER A 201 8.57 17.34 21.32
N LEU A 202 8.91 18.52 20.80
CA LEU A 202 9.05 19.76 21.58
C LEU A 202 7.72 20.52 21.76
N VAL A 203 6.76 20.41 20.83
CA VAL A 203 5.45 21.09 20.89
C VAL A 203 4.26 20.20 21.25
N LYS A 204 4.46 18.89 21.46
CA LYS A 204 3.42 17.90 21.83
C LYS A 204 2.48 18.33 22.97
N HIS A 205 3.00 19.10 23.92
CA HIS A 205 2.27 19.63 25.08
C HIS A 205 1.19 20.68 24.72
N LEU A 206 1.16 21.17 23.48
CA LEU A 206 0.16 22.11 22.97
C LEU A 206 -1.06 21.40 22.32
N PHE A 207 -0.99 20.07 22.14
CA PHE A 207 -2.07 19.25 21.59
C PHE A 207 -3.00 18.78 22.73
N GLN A 208 -3.86 19.69 23.18
CA GLN A 208 -4.71 19.54 24.37
C GLN A 208 -6.18 19.21 24.04
N GLY A 209 -6.48 18.69 22.86
CA GLY A 209 -7.83 18.29 22.47
C GLY A 209 -8.21 16.88 22.92
N PRO A 210 -9.47 16.45 22.68
CA PRO A 210 -9.98 15.16 23.13
C PRO A 210 -9.24 13.94 22.56
N PHE A 211 -8.66 14.03 21.37
CA PHE A 211 -7.96 12.90 20.74
C PHE A 211 -6.48 12.83 21.09
N LEU A 212 -5.78 13.95 21.32
CA LEU A 212 -4.32 13.94 21.51
C LEU A 212 -3.87 14.22 22.95
N SER A 213 -4.69 14.83 23.81
CA SER A 213 -4.30 15.15 25.20
C SER A 213 -3.82 13.96 26.04
N LYS A 214 -4.25 12.74 25.71
CA LYS A 214 -3.82 11.48 26.35
C LYS A 214 -2.83 10.66 25.53
N HIS A 215 -2.46 11.14 24.34
CA HIS A 215 -1.64 10.43 23.35
C HIS A 215 -0.51 11.33 22.79
N GLN A 216 -0.04 12.31 23.58
CA GLN A 216 1.03 13.24 23.18
C GLN A 216 2.38 12.54 22.98
N ASP A 217 2.55 11.35 23.57
CA ASP A 217 3.71 10.46 23.46
C ASP A 217 3.91 9.86 22.06
N VAL A 218 2.89 9.87 21.19
CA VAL A 218 3.08 9.45 19.79
C VAL A 218 4.04 10.36 19.03
N PHE A 219 4.22 11.61 19.48
CA PHE A 219 5.15 12.57 18.88
C PHE A 219 6.60 12.44 19.39
N ASP A 220 6.86 11.60 20.40
CA ASP A 220 8.22 11.26 20.84
C ASP A 220 8.85 10.10 20.03
N GLN A 221 8.03 9.37 19.27
CA GLN A 221 8.40 8.12 18.62
C GLN A 221 9.41 8.30 17.47
N PRO A 222 10.21 7.25 17.17
CA PRO A 222 11.16 7.28 16.05
C PRO A 222 10.50 7.10 14.67
N SER A 223 9.20 6.81 14.63
CA SER A 223 8.41 6.50 13.42
C SER A 223 6.94 6.89 13.60
N LEU A 224 6.23 7.17 12.50
CA LEU A 224 4.85 7.67 12.52
C LEU A 224 3.77 6.62 12.89
N ASN A 225 4.12 5.33 12.98
CA ASN A 225 3.17 4.22 13.10
C ASN A 225 2.13 4.41 14.23
N ASN A 226 2.55 4.89 15.41
CA ASN A 226 1.63 5.11 16.53
C ASN A 226 0.65 6.27 16.25
N PHE A 227 1.08 7.34 15.57
CA PHE A 227 0.23 8.47 15.20
C PHE A 227 -0.72 8.10 14.04
N MET A 228 -0.24 7.31 13.07
CA MET A 228 -1.08 6.66 12.05
C MET A 228 -2.16 5.80 12.73
N GLY A 229 -1.80 5.03 13.76
CA GLY A 229 -2.73 4.16 14.50
C GLY A 229 -3.85 4.89 15.27
N LEU A 230 -3.70 6.18 15.61
CA LEU A 230 -4.75 6.95 16.31
C LEU A 230 -5.96 7.29 15.44
N GLY A 231 -5.82 7.24 14.10
CA GLY A 231 -6.92 7.47 13.17
C GLY A 231 -7.35 8.93 12.96
N HIS A 232 -8.25 9.07 11.98
CA HIS A 232 -8.77 10.30 11.38
C HIS A 232 -9.19 11.41 12.36
N GLY A 233 -9.71 11.09 13.55
CA GLY A 233 -10.02 12.09 14.58
C GLY A 233 -8.78 12.79 15.13
N ALA A 234 -7.74 12.02 15.43
CA ALA A 234 -6.47 12.53 15.94
C ALA A 234 -5.67 13.28 14.86
N TRP A 235 -5.71 12.83 13.61
CA TRP A 235 -5.02 13.53 12.50
C TRP A 235 -5.63 14.91 12.23
N LYS A 236 -6.97 15.01 12.24
CA LYS A 236 -7.68 16.29 12.11
C LYS A 236 -7.41 17.22 13.28
N GLU A 237 -7.39 16.71 14.50
CA GLU A 237 -7.01 17.50 15.68
C GLU A 237 -5.57 18.01 15.56
N ALA A 238 -4.61 17.15 15.20
CA ALA A 238 -3.22 17.53 15.02
C ALA A 238 -3.06 18.62 13.95
N ARG A 239 -3.68 18.42 12.78
CA ARG A 239 -3.66 19.38 11.67
C ARG A 239 -4.26 20.72 12.04
N ALA A 240 -5.40 20.75 12.74
CA ALA A 240 -6.03 21.99 13.20
C ALA A 240 -5.18 22.72 14.25
N VAL A 241 -4.55 22.00 15.19
CA VAL A 241 -3.61 22.57 16.17
C VAL A 241 -2.38 23.14 15.47
N LEU A 242 -1.80 22.43 14.49
CA LEU A 242 -0.65 22.89 13.71
C LEU A 242 -0.97 24.13 12.87
N GLN A 243 -2.10 24.14 12.17
CA GLN A 243 -2.56 25.30 11.40
C GLN A 243 -2.81 26.53 12.28
N ARG A 244 -3.31 26.35 13.50
CA ARG A 244 -3.39 27.43 14.50
C ARG A 244 -1.99 27.90 14.89
N LEU A 245 -1.14 27.01 15.41
CA LEU A 245 0.19 27.35 15.94
C LEU A 245 1.16 27.96 14.91
N LEU A 246 0.95 27.65 13.62
CA LEU A 246 1.74 28.17 12.51
C LEU A 246 1.11 29.40 11.83
N SER A 247 -0.10 29.82 12.25
CA SER A 247 -0.74 31.03 11.74
C SER A 247 0.08 32.28 12.08
N ALA A 248 0.19 33.20 11.13
CA ALA A 248 0.82 34.50 11.36
C ALA A 248 0.16 35.31 12.49
N THR A 249 -1.11 35.05 12.81
CA THR A 249 -1.87 35.74 13.87
C THR A 249 -1.70 35.12 15.26
N GLU A 250 -1.33 33.84 15.39
CA GLU A 250 -1.28 33.10 16.66
C GLU A 250 -0.01 33.42 17.47
N PRO A 251 -0.10 34.03 18.68
CA PRO A 251 1.07 34.32 19.50
C PRO A 251 1.75 33.08 20.11
N THR A 252 1.01 32.00 20.41
CA THR A 252 1.46 30.90 21.30
C THR A 252 2.83 30.32 20.95
N LEU A 253 3.09 30.05 19.66
CA LEU A 253 4.40 29.57 19.18
C LEU A 253 5.21 30.66 18.44
N ARG A 254 4.55 31.71 17.94
CA ARG A 254 5.20 32.82 17.23
C ARG A 254 6.09 33.65 18.16
N ASP A 255 5.61 33.92 19.37
CA ASP A 255 6.19 34.92 20.27
C ASP A 255 6.98 34.30 21.44
N ASP A 256 6.78 33.01 21.76
CA ASP A 256 7.73 32.26 22.61
C ASP A 256 9.03 31.99 21.84
N ALA A 257 9.95 32.95 21.92
CA ALA A 257 11.26 32.85 21.32
C ALA A 257 12.09 31.64 21.80
N ALA A 258 11.89 31.17 23.03
CA ALA A 258 12.69 30.11 23.65
C ALA A 258 12.21 28.70 23.28
N LEU A 259 10.90 28.52 23.06
CA LEU A 259 10.35 27.34 22.40
C LEU A 259 10.67 27.37 20.91
N ARG A 260 10.34 28.48 20.22
CA ARG A 260 10.54 28.66 18.76
C ARG A 260 11.99 28.44 18.31
N GLN A 261 12.99 28.92 19.07
CA GLN A 261 14.40 28.71 18.74
C GLN A 261 14.83 27.24 18.74
N ARG A 262 14.16 26.38 19.52
CA ARG A 262 14.48 24.95 19.63
C ARG A 262 13.57 24.07 18.78
N ALA A 263 12.31 24.46 18.62
CA ALA A 263 11.29 23.71 17.90
C ALA A 263 11.41 23.78 16.37
N PHE A 264 12.06 24.82 15.81
CA PHE A 264 12.25 24.93 14.36
C PHE A 264 13.68 24.58 13.93
N VAL A 265 13.79 23.57 13.06
CA VAL A 265 15.05 23.10 12.46
C VAL A 265 15.08 23.44 10.97
N PRO A 266 16.15 24.06 10.41
CA PRO A 266 16.27 24.25 8.96
C PRO A 266 16.33 22.89 8.24
N GLN A 267 15.57 22.70 7.16
CA GLN A 267 15.55 21.42 6.41
C GLN A 267 16.95 21.04 5.90
N THR A 268 17.77 22.02 5.51
CA THR A 268 19.17 21.85 5.08
C THR A 268 20.13 21.38 6.19
N SER A 269 19.69 21.35 7.44
CA SER A 269 20.44 20.84 8.61
C SER A 269 19.93 19.49 9.12
N ALA A 270 18.87 18.97 8.51
CA ALA A 270 18.22 17.71 8.90
C ALA A 270 18.65 16.54 8.01
N THR A 271 18.63 15.34 8.57
CA THR A 271 18.68 14.08 7.84
C THR A 271 17.31 13.42 7.95
N MET A 272 16.65 13.20 6.82
CA MET A 272 15.37 12.51 6.77
C MET A 272 15.57 10.99 6.85
N HIS A 273 14.60 10.28 7.41
CA HIS A 273 14.56 8.82 7.49
C HIS A 273 13.28 8.30 6.81
N LEU A 274 13.10 6.99 6.77
CA LEU A 274 11.78 6.42 6.45
C LEU A 274 10.73 6.96 7.45
N PRO A 275 9.55 7.38 6.99
CA PRO A 275 8.54 8.02 7.84
C PRO A 275 7.83 7.04 8.78
N ALA A 276 7.77 5.75 8.42
CA ALA A 276 7.17 4.69 9.22
C ALA A 276 8.02 3.41 9.11
N ASP A 277 7.92 2.54 10.11
CA ASP A 277 8.41 1.17 10.04
C ASP A 277 7.38 0.34 9.26
N ILE A 278 7.65 0.06 7.99
CA ILE A 278 6.71 -0.61 7.09
C ILE A 278 6.57 -2.09 7.48
N GLY A 279 5.36 -2.50 7.86
CA GLY A 279 5.05 -3.89 8.18
C GLY A 279 4.99 -4.75 6.92
N ASP A 280 4.04 -4.42 6.04
CA ASP A 280 3.91 -4.96 4.69
C ASP A 280 3.92 -3.84 3.64
N TYR A 281 4.45 -4.16 2.46
CA TYR A 281 4.35 -3.34 1.25
C TYR A 281 3.58 -4.16 0.21
N THR A 282 2.53 -3.58 -0.36
CA THR A 282 1.78 -4.16 -1.48
C THR A 282 1.76 -3.19 -2.65
N ASP A 283 2.06 -3.70 -3.83
CA ASP A 283 2.05 -2.96 -5.08
C ASP A 283 0.81 -3.32 -5.90
N PHE A 284 0.18 -2.32 -6.52
CA PHE A 284 -0.99 -2.51 -7.37
C PHE A 284 -0.62 -2.36 -8.84
N TYR A 285 -1.61 -2.46 -9.72
CA TYR A 285 -1.39 -2.36 -11.16
C TYR A 285 -2.46 -1.48 -11.82
N SER A 286 -2.69 -0.29 -11.27
CA SER A 286 -3.98 0.41 -11.41
C SER A 286 -4.08 1.50 -12.50
N SER A 287 -3.01 1.80 -13.23
CA SER A 287 -3.08 2.65 -14.44
C SER A 287 -3.52 1.82 -15.65
N ARG A 288 -4.59 2.25 -16.32
CA ARG A 288 -5.12 1.56 -17.51
C ARG A 288 -4.17 1.67 -18.69
N ASP A 289 -3.57 2.84 -18.88
CA ASP A 289 -2.63 3.10 -19.97
C ASP A 289 -1.35 2.28 -19.80
N HIS A 290 -0.79 2.21 -18.58
CA HIS A 290 0.38 1.38 -18.31
C HIS A 290 0.09 -0.12 -18.57
N ALA A 291 -1.00 -0.64 -17.99
CA ALA A 291 -1.40 -2.03 -18.19
C ALA A 291 -1.67 -2.37 -19.66
N THR A 292 -2.20 -1.40 -20.42
CA THR A 292 -2.43 -1.52 -21.87
C THR A 292 -1.11 -1.49 -22.65
N ASN A 293 -0.19 -0.57 -22.34
CA ASN A 293 1.13 -0.45 -22.97
C ASN A 293 1.96 -1.73 -22.82
N VAL A 294 2.13 -2.19 -21.58
CA VAL A 294 2.81 -3.47 -21.28
C VAL A 294 2.06 -4.63 -21.95
N GLY A 295 0.73 -4.61 -21.93
CA GLY A 295 -0.12 -5.54 -22.67
C GLY A 295 0.25 -5.65 -24.16
N ILE A 296 0.29 -4.52 -24.87
CA ILE A 296 0.64 -4.47 -26.29
C ILE A 296 2.06 -5.02 -26.51
N MET A 297 3.02 -4.63 -25.66
CA MET A 297 4.43 -5.05 -25.78
C MET A 297 4.69 -6.55 -25.54
N PHE A 298 3.78 -7.28 -24.89
CA PHE A 298 3.94 -8.70 -24.55
C PHE A 298 2.90 -9.64 -25.18
N ARG A 299 1.68 -9.17 -25.46
CA ARG A 299 0.55 -9.96 -25.98
C ARG A 299 -0.07 -9.42 -27.27
N GLY A 300 0.40 -8.27 -27.77
CA GLY A 300 -0.18 -7.58 -28.91
C GLY A 300 -1.45 -6.78 -28.55
N LYS A 301 -1.90 -5.94 -29.48
CA LYS A 301 -2.93 -4.91 -29.23
C LYS A 301 -4.30 -5.48 -28.86
N GLU A 302 -4.67 -6.62 -29.42
CA GLU A 302 -5.98 -7.27 -29.21
C GLU A 302 -6.11 -7.90 -27.82
N ASN A 303 -4.99 -8.34 -27.22
CA ASN A 303 -4.93 -9.05 -25.94
C ASN A 303 -4.18 -8.24 -24.87
N ALA A 304 -4.28 -6.91 -24.94
CA ALA A 304 -3.49 -6.00 -24.12
C ALA A 304 -3.83 -6.14 -22.63
N LEU A 305 -5.07 -5.88 -22.22
CA LEU A 305 -5.51 -6.10 -20.82
C LEU A 305 -5.83 -7.57 -20.59
N MET A 306 -5.45 -8.10 -19.42
CA MET A 306 -5.87 -9.42 -18.98
C MET A 306 -7.34 -9.39 -18.52
N PRO A 307 -8.13 -10.48 -18.69
CA PRO A 307 -9.58 -10.45 -18.44
C PRO A 307 -10.01 -10.01 -17.03
N ASN A 308 -9.17 -10.20 -16.01
CA ASN A 308 -9.45 -9.80 -14.64
C ASN A 308 -9.22 -8.30 -14.35
N TRP A 309 -8.45 -7.59 -15.17
CA TRP A 309 -7.91 -6.27 -14.84
C TRP A 309 -8.98 -5.17 -14.66
N LEU A 310 -10.09 -5.27 -15.41
CA LEU A 310 -11.23 -4.35 -15.30
C LEU A 310 -12.25 -4.76 -14.21
N HIS A 311 -12.03 -5.88 -13.51
CA HIS A 311 -12.97 -6.40 -12.49
C HIS A 311 -12.44 -6.30 -11.06
N LEU A 312 -11.12 -6.21 -10.87
CA LEU A 312 -10.47 -5.98 -9.58
C LEU A 312 -9.16 -5.20 -9.74
N PRO A 313 -8.74 -4.39 -8.74
CA PRO A 313 -7.43 -3.77 -8.71
C PRO A 313 -6.36 -4.83 -8.45
N VAL A 314 -5.77 -5.35 -9.54
CA VAL A 314 -4.71 -6.36 -9.47
C VAL A 314 -3.52 -5.80 -8.69
N GLY A 315 -2.92 -6.61 -7.82
CA GLY A 315 -1.72 -6.27 -7.06
C GLY A 315 -0.98 -7.50 -6.55
N TYR A 316 0.18 -7.29 -5.93
CA TYR A 316 1.07 -8.32 -5.38
C TYR A 316 1.83 -7.80 -4.16
N HIS A 317 2.29 -8.69 -3.30
CA HIS A 317 3.10 -8.32 -2.14
C HIS A 317 4.50 -7.90 -2.59
N GLY A 318 4.83 -6.63 -2.36
CA GLY A 318 6.16 -6.07 -2.57
C GLY A 318 7.10 -6.42 -1.42
N ARG A 319 8.33 -5.87 -1.44
CA ARG A 319 9.35 -6.17 -0.42
C ARG A 319 9.60 -5.00 0.52
N ALA A 320 8.89 -4.97 1.64
CA ALA A 320 9.03 -3.93 2.68
C ALA A 320 10.49 -3.68 3.12
N SER A 321 11.30 -4.75 3.26
CA SER A 321 12.71 -4.63 3.69
C SER A 321 13.67 -3.99 2.69
N SER A 322 13.23 -3.69 1.46
CA SER A 322 13.99 -2.97 0.44
C SER A 322 13.39 -1.60 0.09
N VAL A 323 12.37 -1.15 0.84
CA VAL A 323 11.89 0.23 0.76
C VAL A 323 12.89 1.14 1.48
N VAL A 324 13.35 2.19 0.79
CA VAL A 324 14.36 3.13 1.27
C VAL A 324 13.90 4.59 1.08
N VAL A 325 14.43 5.48 1.91
CA VAL A 325 14.16 6.91 1.80
C VAL A 325 14.90 7.52 0.59
N SER A 326 14.35 8.61 0.03
CA SER A 326 14.99 9.46 -0.99
C SER A 326 16.48 9.69 -0.75
N ASP A 327 17.21 9.81 -1.87
CA ASP A 327 18.65 10.04 -1.97
C ASP A 327 19.52 8.84 -1.55
N THR A 328 18.90 7.72 -1.15
CA THR A 328 19.59 6.42 -1.02
C THR A 328 20.05 5.92 -2.41
N PRO A 329 21.35 5.61 -2.62
CA PRO A 329 21.83 5.08 -3.89
C PRO A 329 21.37 3.64 -4.12
N ILE A 330 20.82 3.36 -5.31
CA ILE A 330 20.31 2.04 -5.69
C ILE A 330 21.36 1.32 -6.52
N ARG A 331 21.75 0.10 -6.13
CA ARG A 331 22.73 -0.68 -6.89
C ARG A 331 22.03 -1.48 -7.99
N ARG A 332 22.55 -1.41 -9.22
CA ARG A 332 22.13 -2.29 -10.31
C ARG A 332 22.23 -3.77 -9.88
N PRO A 333 21.15 -4.56 -9.98
CA PRO A 333 21.16 -5.93 -9.50
C PRO A 333 21.97 -6.87 -10.41
N MET A 334 22.48 -7.93 -9.77
CA MET A 334 22.91 -9.17 -10.42
C MET A 334 21.75 -10.16 -10.33
N GLY A 335 21.48 -10.93 -11.37
CA GLY A 335 20.41 -11.92 -11.36
C GLY A 335 20.54 -12.96 -12.48
N GLN A 336 19.55 -13.84 -12.61
CA GLN A 336 19.40 -14.68 -13.80
C GLN A 336 18.55 -13.96 -14.84
N MET A 337 18.98 -14.02 -16.10
CA MET A 337 18.22 -13.52 -17.25
C MET A 337 18.28 -14.53 -18.39
N ARG A 338 17.23 -14.55 -19.23
CA ARG A 338 17.21 -15.32 -20.49
C ARG A 338 17.10 -14.38 -21.69
N PRO A 339 18.24 -13.83 -22.17
CA PRO A 339 18.26 -12.89 -23.30
C PRO A 339 18.12 -13.59 -24.66
N ASP A 340 18.41 -14.89 -24.72
CA ASP A 340 18.24 -15.75 -25.89
C ASP A 340 17.33 -16.90 -25.49
N ASP A 341 16.10 -16.88 -26.01
CA ASP A 341 15.07 -17.87 -25.66
C ASP A 341 15.43 -19.29 -26.18
N ALA A 342 16.39 -19.44 -27.10
CA ALA A 342 16.90 -20.73 -27.57
C ALA A 342 18.08 -21.28 -26.74
N LYS A 343 18.54 -20.57 -25.70
CA LYS A 343 19.66 -20.97 -24.83
C LYS A 343 19.25 -21.08 -23.35
N PRO A 344 20.07 -21.74 -22.50
CA PRO A 344 19.92 -21.65 -21.05
C PRO A 344 20.01 -20.21 -20.53
N PRO A 345 19.42 -19.89 -19.36
CA PRO A 345 19.61 -18.59 -18.73
C PRO A 345 21.07 -18.37 -18.32
N VAL A 346 21.44 -17.09 -18.19
CA VAL A 346 22.77 -16.65 -17.74
C VAL A 346 22.64 -15.85 -16.45
N PHE A 347 23.62 -15.96 -15.55
CA PHE A 347 23.72 -15.10 -14.39
C PHE A 347 24.61 -13.89 -14.70
N GLY A 348 24.20 -12.68 -14.32
CA GLY A 348 25.02 -11.48 -14.50
C GLY A 348 24.32 -10.15 -14.24
N VAL A 349 24.94 -9.09 -14.72
CA VAL A 349 24.51 -7.69 -14.55
C VAL A 349 23.25 -7.38 -15.36
N CYS A 350 22.18 -6.93 -14.68
CA CYS A 350 20.93 -6.46 -15.30
C CYS A 350 21.16 -5.43 -16.42
N LYS A 351 20.60 -5.68 -17.60
CA LYS A 351 20.73 -4.84 -18.80
C LYS A 351 19.56 -3.88 -18.98
N LEU A 352 18.37 -4.22 -18.47
CA LEU A 352 17.14 -3.46 -18.66
C LEU A 352 16.67 -2.88 -17.31
N LEU A 353 17.52 -2.05 -16.69
CA LEU A 353 17.21 -1.36 -15.43
C LEU A 353 16.30 -0.15 -15.70
N ASP A 354 15.23 -0.03 -14.95
CA ASP A 354 14.11 0.85 -15.23
C ASP A 354 13.57 1.51 -13.94
N ILE A 355 12.75 2.54 -14.12
CA ILE A 355 11.95 3.19 -13.09
C ILE A 355 10.50 2.71 -13.16
N GLU A 356 9.75 2.97 -12.10
CA GLU A 356 8.28 3.02 -12.15
C GLU A 356 7.82 4.28 -11.40
N LEU A 357 7.26 5.26 -12.13
CA LEU A 357 6.68 6.47 -11.53
C LEU A 357 5.45 6.09 -10.73
N GLU A 358 5.51 6.25 -9.41
CA GLU A 358 4.42 5.85 -8.52
C GLU A 358 4.10 6.85 -7.41
N MET A 359 2.95 6.62 -6.79
CA MET A 359 2.61 7.17 -5.50
C MET A 359 2.08 6.05 -4.61
N ALA A 360 2.39 6.12 -3.32
CA ALA A 360 1.92 5.15 -2.35
C ALA A 360 1.25 5.84 -1.17
N PHE A 361 0.29 5.17 -0.54
CA PHE A 361 -0.36 5.64 0.67
C PHE A 361 0.00 4.77 1.87
N PHE A 362 0.12 5.43 3.03
CA PHE A 362 0.29 4.76 4.31
C PHE A 362 -1.06 4.44 4.94
N ALA A 363 -1.19 3.21 5.46
CA ALA A 363 -2.33 2.81 6.25
C ALA A 363 -2.35 3.46 7.64
N GLY A 364 -3.54 3.89 8.05
CA GLY A 364 -3.87 4.44 9.36
C GLY A 364 -4.21 3.34 10.37
N PRO A 365 -5.38 3.39 11.05
CA PRO A 365 -5.87 2.24 11.82
C PRO A 365 -5.95 0.98 10.95
N GLY A 366 -5.56 -0.15 11.52
CA GLY A 366 -5.69 -1.44 10.85
C GLY A 366 -7.11 -2.00 10.85
N ASN A 367 -7.21 -3.28 10.47
CA ASN A 367 -8.40 -4.12 10.63
C ASN A 367 -7.99 -5.47 11.25
N ALA A 368 -8.93 -6.17 11.89
CA ALA A 368 -8.64 -7.49 12.44
C ALA A 368 -8.54 -8.55 11.33
N LEU A 369 -7.75 -9.61 11.55
CA LEU A 369 -7.68 -10.75 10.65
C LEU A 369 -9.06 -11.43 10.58
N GLY A 370 -9.62 -11.53 9.38
CA GLY A 370 -10.98 -12.00 9.14
C GLY A 370 -12.05 -10.90 9.03
N GLU A 371 -11.72 -9.63 9.28
CA GLU A 371 -12.66 -8.50 9.21
C GLU A 371 -12.31 -7.54 8.06
N PRO A 372 -12.97 -7.61 6.89
CA PRO A 372 -12.73 -6.70 5.77
C PRO A 372 -13.04 -5.22 6.08
N ILE A 373 -12.30 -4.30 5.46
CA ILE A 373 -12.63 -2.87 5.47
C ILE A 373 -13.65 -2.59 4.35
N PRO A 374 -14.91 -2.20 4.65
CA PRO A 374 -15.86 -1.84 3.62
C PRO A 374 -15.39 -0.57 2.88
N ILE A 375 -15.57 -0.51 1.55
CA ILE A 375 -15.18 0.66 0.75
C ILE A 375 -15.80 1.98 1.25
N SER A 376 -16.98 1.91 1.88
CA SER A 376 -17.63 3.05 2.54
C SER A 376 -16.78 3.68 3.65
N LYS A 377 -15.93 2.90 4.32
CA LYS A 377 -15.01 3.32 5.39
C LYS A 377 -13.55 3.47 4.98
N ALA A 378 -13.12 2.92 3.84
CA ALA A 378 -11.69 2.81 3.48
C ALA A 378 -10.88 4.12 3.62
N GLU A 379 -11.51 5.27 3.41
CA GLU A 379 -10.96 6.62 3.63
C GLU A 379 -10.51 6.90 5.08
N GLU A 380 -11.18 6.33 6.09
CA GLU A 380 -10.84 6.45 7.51
C GLU A 380 -9.52 5.72 7.88
N HIS A 381 -9.05 4.85 6.98
CA HIS A 381 -7.86 4.00 7.11
C HIS A 381 -6.69 4.46 6.22
N ILE A 382 -6.81 5.59 5.50
CA ILE A 382 -5.75 6.13 4.63
C ILE A 382 -5.20 7.41 5.26
N PHE A 383 -3.96 7.35 5.78
CA PHE A 383 -3.34 8.46 6.51
C PHE A 383 -2.87 9.58 5.58
N GLY A 384 -2.16 9.22 4.52
CA GLY A 384 -1.52 10.18 3.62
C GLY A 384 -0.60 9.50 2.60
N MET A 385 -0.12 10.28 1.64
CA MET A 385 0.59 9.79 0.46
C MET A 385 2.08 10.21 0.43
N VAL A 386 2.87 9.44 -0.31
CA VAL A 386 4.26 9.72 -0.69
C VAL A 386 4.45 9.49 -2.20
N LEU A 387 5.46 10.12 -2.79
CA LEU A 387 5.99 9.71 -4.10
C LEU A 387 6.78 8.41 -3.94
N MET A 388 6.79 7.58 -4.98
CA MET A 388 7.51 6.31 -4.99
C MET A 388 8.17 6.03 -6.35
N ASN A 389 9.32 5.33 -6.33
CA ASN A 389 9.95 4.72 -7.49
C ASN A 389 10.20 3.22 -7.20
N ASP A 390 9.49 2.32 -7.87
CA ASP A 390 9.75 0.87 -7.75
C ASP A 390 10.71 0.40 -8.85
N TRP A 391 12.00 0.48 -8.52
CA TRP A 391 13.09 0.24 -9.47
C TRP A 391 13.01 -1.19 -9.99
N SER A 392 13.08 -1.32 -11.32
CA SER A 392 12.67 -2.55 -12.00
C SER A 392 13.76 -3.08 -12.93
N ALA A 393 14.13 -4.35 -12.78
CA ALA A 393 15.11 -5.03 -13.63
C ALA A 393 14.40 -5.93 -14.65
N ARG A 394 13.99 -5.35 -15.79
CA ARG A 394 13.03 -5.97 -16.73
C ARG A 394 13.49 -7.30 -17.32
N ASP A 395 14.81 -7.50 -17.47
CA ASP A 395 15.40 -8.73 -18.01
C ASP A 395 15.49 -9.87 -16.98
N ILE A 396 15.56 -9.55 -15.69
CA ILE A 396 15.37 -10.50 -14.58
C ILE A 396 13.86 -10.79 -14.46
N GLN A 397 13.04 -9.74 -14.38
CA GLN A 397 11.58 -9.82 -14.25
C GLN A 397 10.93 -10.68 -15.34
N LYS A 398 11.29 -10.50 -16.63
CA LYS A 398 10.79 -11.33 -17.76
C LYS A 398 11.01 -12.84 -17.52
N TRP A 399 12.13 -13.20 -16.90
CA TRP A 399 12.53 -14.61 -16.75
C TRP A 399 11.88 -15.27 -15.52
N GLU A 400 11.74 -14.55 -14.40
CA GLU A 400 11.22 -15.12 -13.15
C GLU A 400 9.68 -15.14 -13.02
N TYR A 401 8.97 -14.18 -13.62
CA TYR A 401 7.64 -13.82 -13.11
C TYR A 401 6.50 -14.82 -13.39
N VAL A 402 6.74 -15.86 -14.19
CA VAL A 402 5.73 -16.86 -14.54
C VAL A 402 5.97 -18.14 -13.75
N PRO A 403 5.01 -18.62 -12.93
CA PRO A 403 3.64 -18.12 -12.74
C PRO A 403 3.45 -17.17 -11.53
N LEU A 404 4.47 -16.93 -10.71
CA LEU A 404 4.30 -16.43 -9.33
C LEU A 404 4.28 -14.90 -9.16
N GLY A 405 4.47 -14.12 -10.23
CA GLY A 405 4.56 -12.66 -10.18
C GLY A 405 5.99 -12.12 -10.01
N PRO A 406 6.17 -10.78 -9.99
CA PRO A 406 7.49 -10.15 -9.88
C PRO A 406 8.17 -10.46 -8.54
N PHE A 407 9.49 -10.66 -8.53
CA PHE A 407 10.25 -10.96 -7.33
C PHE A 407 11.61 -10.23 -7.28
N LEU A 408 12.72 -10.87 -7.69
CA LEU A 408 14.06 -10.25 -7.67
C LEU A 408 14.21 -9.12 -8.69
N GLY A 409 13.33 -9.10 -9.70
CA GLY A 409 13.17 -8.01 -10.65
C GLY A 409 12.63 -6.70 -10.05
N LYS A 410 12.15 -6.72 -8.79
CA LYS A 410 11.71 -5.54 -8.01
C LYS A 410 12.45 -5.41 -6.66
N SER A 411 12.62 -6.52 -5.94
CA SER A 411 13.03 -6.54 -4.52
C SER A 411 14.48 -6.14 -4.21
N PHE A 412 15.18 -5.47 -5.13
CA PHE A 412 16.54 -4.94 -4.93
C PHE A 412 16.55 -3.47 -4.47
N GLY A 413 15.43 -2.75 -4.60
CA GLY A 413 15.27 -1.41 -4.05
C GLY A 413 14.00 -0.71 -4.51
N THR A 414 13.23 -0.18 -3.57
CA THR A 414 12.05 0.67 -3.79
C THR A 414 12.31 1.99 -3.07
N THR A 415 12.13 3.15 -3.69
CA THR A 415 12.40 4.46 -3.04
C THR A 415 11.14 5.24 -2.77
N ILE A 416 11.02 5.89 -1.61
CA ILE A 416 9.91 6.81 -1.29
C ILE A 416 10.38 8.20 -0.86
N SER A 417 9.53 9.23 -1.07
CA SER A 417 9.74 10.57 -0.51
C SER A 417 9.56 10.57 1.02
N PRO A 418 10.37 11.34 1.79
CA PRO A 418 10.35 11.31 3.25
C PRO A 418 9.15 12.03 3.91
N TRP A 419 8.41 12.84 3.14
CA TRP A 419 7.29 13.65 3.62
C TRP A 419 5.97 13.00 3.24
N VAL A 420 5.22 12.55 4.23
CA VAL A 420 3.87 12.00 4.08
C VAL A 420 2.87 13.14 4.09
N VAL A 421 2.30 13.44 2.92
CA VAL A 421 1.26 14.48 2.78
C VAL A 421 -0.07 13.89 3.26
N PRO A 422 -0.70 14.42 4.33
CA PRO A 422 -1.93 13.86 4.87
C PRO A 422 -3.10 14.04 3.90
N MET A 423 -4.08 13.13 3.95
CA MET A 423 -5.22 13.20 3.01
C MET A 423 -6.00 14.52 3.11
N GLU A 424 -6.09 15.14 4.28
CA GLU A 424 -6.73 16.45 4.47
C GLU A 424 -5.94 17.65 3.88
N ALA A 425 -4.73 17.42 3.34
CA ALA A 425 -4.03 18.37 2.46
C ALA A 425 -4.32 18.13 0.98
N LEU A 426 -4.80 16.93 0.61
CA LEU A 426 -5.10 16.53 -0.76
C LEU A 426 -6.59 16.68 -1.12
N MET A 427 -7.51 16.63 -0.15
CA MET A 427 -8.95 16.83 -0.40
C MET A 427 -9.34 18.09 -1.19
N PRO A 428 -8.66 19.25 -1.10
CA PRO A 428 -8.95 20.40 -1.97
C PRO A 428 -8.71 20.16 -3.48
N PHE A 429 -8.01 19.09 -3.83
CA PHE A 429 -7.63 18.71 -5.20
C PHE A 429 -8.30 17.40 -5.65
N VAL A 430 -9.36 16.99 -4.96
CA VAL A 430 -10.12 15.78 -5.31
C VAL A 430 -10.96 16.02 -6.58
N LEU A 431 -10.96 15.03 -7.47
CA LEU A 431 -11.68 14.98 -8.73
C LEU A 431 -12.67 13.81 -8.74
N PRO A 432 -13.72 13.85 -9.59
CA PRO A 432 -14.56 12.69 -9.85
C PRO A 432 -13.73 11.46 -10.24
N ASN A 433 -14.20 10.28 -9.83
CA ASN A 433 -13.53 9.02 -10.13
C ASN A 433 -13.57 8.71 -11.63
N ALA A 434 -12.58 7.96 -12.12
CA ALA A 434 -12.58 7.46 -13.49
C ALA A 434 -13.86 6.65 -13.80
N VAL A 435 -14.40 6.78 -15.01
CA VAL A 435 -15.58 5.99 -15.42
C VAL A 435 -15.16 4.54 -15.66
N GLN A 436 -15.69 3.64 -14.84
CA GLN A 436 -15.37 2.22 -14.89
C GLN A 436 -16.44 1.44 -15.67
N ASP A 437 -16.04 0.97 -16.86
CA ASP A 437 -16.77 0.01 -17.68
C ASP A 437 -15.89 -1.24 -17.90
N PRO A 438 -16.39 -2.47 -17.59
CA PRO A 438 -17.64 -2.77 -16.89
C PRO A 438 -17.70 -2.17 -15.47
N ARG A 439 -18.91 -1.95 -14.95
CA ARG A 439 -19.09 -1.53 -13.55
C ARG A 439 -18.52 -2.60 -12.61
N PRO A 440 -17.70 -2.23 -11.60
CA PRO A 440 -17.19 -3.19 -10.61
C PRO A 440 -18.30 -3.87 -9.81
N LEU A 441 -17.95 -4.99 -9.14
CA LEU A 441 -18.83 -5.63 -8.17
C LEU A 441 -19.15 -4.68 -7.00
N PRO A 442 -20.30 -4.84 -6.30
CA PRO A 442 -20.79 -3.86 -5.34
C PRO A 442 -19.81 -3.49 -4.21
N TYR A 443 -18.94 -4.39 -3.78
CA TYR A 443 -17.93 -4.13 -2.74
C TYR A 443 -16.81 -3.15 -3.17
N LEU A 444 -16.69 -2.88 -4.48
CA LEU A 444 -15.78 -1.88 -5.07
C LEU A 444 -16.52 -0.66 -5.63
N CYS A 445 -17.83 -0.53 -5.39
CA CYS A 445 -18.59 0.66 -5.80
C CYS A 445 -18.59 1.72 -4.68
N ASP A 446 -18.02 2.88 -4.95
CA ASP A 446 -18.20 4.10 -4.17
C ASP A 446 -18.27 5.31 -5.11
N ASP A 447 -19.42 5.97 -5.15
CA ASP A 447 -19.68 7.09 -6.05
C ASP A 447 -19.05 8.41 -5.52
N ARG A 448 -18.43 8.39 -4.33
CA ARG A 448 -17.75 9.56 -3.73
C ARG A 448 -16.39 9.81 -4.40
N PRO A 449 -16.08 11.06 -4.82
CA PRO A 449 -14.77 11.45 -5.36
C PRO A 449 -13.60 11.05 -4.45
N TYR A 450 -12.60 10.38 -5.03
CA TYR A 450 -11.33 10.01 -4.38
C TYR A 450 -10.17 9.80 -5.38
N THR A 451 -10.27 10.43 -6.55
CA THR A 451 -9.16 10.63 -7.49
C THR A 451 -8.57 12.03 -7.24
N PHE A 452 -7.27 12.26 -7.43
CA PHE A 452 -6.62 13.52 -7.03
C PHE A 452 -5.78 14.14 -8.16
N ASP A 453 -5.86 15.46 -8.32
CA ASP A 453 -5.08 16.21 -9.33
C ASP A 453 -3.65 16.51 -8.84
N ILE A 454 -2.82 15.48 -8.83
CA ILE A 454 -1.42 15.54 -8.41
C ILE A 454 -0.54 15.50 -9.65
N ASN A 455 0.08 16.63 -9.99
CA ASN A 455 1.02 16.73 -11.11
C ASN A 455 2.31 16.03 -10.74
N LEU A 456 2.82 15.17 -11.62
CA LEU A 456 4.00 14.35 -11.40
C LEU A 456 5.04 14.61 -12.48
N VAL A 457 6.30 14.73 -12.09
CA VAL A 457 7.42 14.95 -13.01
C VAL A 457 8.55 14.01 -12.64
N VAL A 458 9.07 13.28 -13.62
CA VAL A 458 10.32 12.52 -13.47
C VAL A 458 11.41 13.21 -14.26
N SER A 459 12.54 13.42 -13.62
CA SER A 459 13.76 13.90 -14.26
C SER A 459 14.91 12.91 -14.10
N ILE A 460 15.84 12.93 -15.04
CA ILE A 460 17.06 12.12 -15.06
C ILE A 460 18.28 13.01 -15.30
N GLN A 461 19.35 12.77 -14.57
CA GLN A 461 20.66 13.37 -14.83
C GLN A 461 21.73 12.28 -14.92
N GLY A 462 22.19 12.01 -16.14
CA GLY A 462 23.33 11.14 -16.37
C GLY A 462 24.63 11.80 -15.90
N LYS A 463 25.63 10.97 -15.60
CA LYS A 463 26.95 11.39 -15.07
C LYS A 463 27.65 12.51 -15.88
N GLU A 464 27.40 12.58 -17.18
CA GLU A 464 28.00 13.53 -18.12
C GLU A 464 27.13 14.78 -18.38
N MET A 465 25.89 14.80 -17.89
CA MET A 465 24.93 15.88 -18.12
C MET A 465 25.09 16.98 -17.06
N SER A 466 25.20 18.24 -17.49
CA SER A 466 25.30 19.41 -16.60
C SER A 466 23.97 19.81 -15.95
N THR A 467 22.84 19.44 -16.57
CA THR A 467 21.47 19.71 -16.10
C THR A 467 20.60 18.46 -16.25
N PRO A 468 19.61 18.24 -15.37
CA PRO A 468 18.65 17.14 -15.52
C PRO A 468 17.73 17.36 -16.74
N ALA A 469 17.41 16.28 -17.45
CA ALA A 469 16.35 16.23 -18.45
C ALA A 469 15.04 15.72 -17.84
N THR A 470 13.89 16.12 -18.38
CA THR A 470 12.59 15.52 -17.99
C THR A 470 12.36 14.24 -18.79
N LEU A 471 12.11 13.11 -18.11
CA LEU A 471 11.71 11.86 -18.76
C LEU A 471 10.22 11.86 -19.13
N CYS A 472 9.37 12.24 -18.18
CA CYS A 472 7.92 12.30 -18.37
C CYS A 472 7.27 13.34 -17.44
N LYS A 473 6.07 13.76 -17.82
CA LYS A 473 5.16 14.54 -16.99
C LYS A 473 3.80 13.83 -17.00
N SER A 474 3.38 13.33 -15.85
CA SER A 474 2.15 12.54 -15.69
C SER A 474 1.28 13.16 -14.58
N ASN A 475 0.17 12.51 -14.23
CA ASN A 475 -0.71 12.98 -13.16
C ASN A 475 -1.43 11.80 -12.49
N PHE A 476 -1.58 11.84 -11.16
CA PHE A 476 -2.26 10.78 -10.42
C PHE A 476 -3.75 10.60 -10.79
N LYS A 477 -4.37 11.59 -11.46
CA LYS A 477 -5.76 11.48 -11.94
C LYS A 477 -5.99 10.48 -13.09
N TYR A 478 -4.94 9.87 -13.64
CA TYR A 478 -5.04 8.82 -14.66
C TYR A 478 -5.25 7.40 -14.07
N MET A 479 -5.24 7.25 -12.74
CA MET A 479 -5.47 5.95 -12.09
C MET A 479 -6.93 5.50 -12.27
N TYR A 480 -7.14 4.28 -12.77
CA TYR A 480 -8.47 3.72 -13.04
C TYR A 480 -9.13 3.12 -11.79
N TRP A 481 -8.31 2.56 -10.88
CA TRP A 481 -8.76 2.13 -9.55
C TRP A 481 -8.30 3.14 -8.49
N THR A 482 -9.22 3.52 -7.60
CA THR A 482 -8.94 4.45 -6.50
C THR A 482 -8.30 3.74 -5.30
N MET A 483 -7.61 4.50 -4.43
CA MET A 483 -7.01 3.96 -3.19
C MET A 483 -8.03 3.28 -2.27
N LYS A 484 -9.29 3.75 -2.27
CA LYS A 484 -10.39 3.13 -1.51
C LYS A 484 -10.78 1.77 -2.07
N GLN A 485 -10.75 1.59 -3.39
CA GLN A 485 -10.97 0.30 -4.04
C GLN A 485 -9.78 -0.64 -3.83
N GLN A 486 -8.55 -0.14 -3.90
CA GLN A 486 -7.33 -0.90 -3.61
C GLN A 486 -7.37 -1.48 -2.18
N LEU A 487 -7.65 -0.64 -1.17
CA LEU A 487 -7.72 -1.07 0.24
C LEU A 487 -8.92 -2.00 0.52
N ALA A 488 -10.10 -1.70 -0.04
CA ALA A 488 -11.27 -2.55 0.08
C ALA A 488 -11.09 -3.92 -0.61
N HIS A 489 -10.35 -3.97 -1.73
CA HIS A 489 -10.00 -5.24 -2.38
C HIS A 489 -8.98 -6.03 -1.54
N HIS A 490 -7.91 -5.38 -1.09
CA HIS A 490 -6.84 -6.02 -0.31
C HIS A 490 -7.40 -6.71 0.96
N THR A 491 -8.35 -6.06 1.64
CA THR A 491 -8.98 -6.60 2.86
C THR A 491 -10.21 -7.47 2.59
N SER A 492 -10.70 -7.60 1.35
CA SER A 492 -11.96 -8.30 1.03
C SER A 492 -11.98 -9.79 1.39
N ASN A 493 -10.81 -10.43 1.48
CA ASN A 493 -10.62 -11.82 1.93
C ASN A 493 -10.38 -11.95 3.46
N GLY A 494 -10.41 -10.84 4.20
CA GLY A 494 -10.07 -10.79 5.62
C GLY A 494 -8.59 -10.50 5.94
N CYS A 495 -7.74 -10.17 4.95
CA CYS A 495 -6.36 -9.76 5.21
C CYS A 495 -6.30 -8.55 6.15
N ASN A 496 -5.40 -8.58 7.15
CA ASN A 496 -5.24 -7.50 8.13
C ASN A 496 -4.18 -6.48 7.72
N ILE A 497 -4.61 -5.23 7.51
CA ILE A 497 -3.72 -4.08 7.34
C ILE A 497 -3.35 -3.51 8.71
N ARG A 498 -2.17 -2.91 8.83
CA ARG A 498 -1.57 -2.39 10.06
C ARG A 498 -1.09 -0.94 9.89
N PRO A 499 -1.03 -0.14 10.97
CA PRO A 499 -0.52 1.24 10.90
C PRO A 499 0.91 1.31 10.38
N GLY A 500 1.11 2.02 9.27
CA GLY A 500 2.39 2.13 8.58
C GLY A 500 2.66 1.11 7.46
N ASP A 501 1.72 0.19 7.17
CA ASP A 501 1.78 -0.59 5.93
C ASP A 501 1.66 0.34 4.70
N LEU A 502 2.34 -0.02 3.62
CA LEU A 502 2.50 0.82 2.41
C LEU A 502 1.79 0.19 1.21
N LEU A 503 0.84 0.91 0.62
CA LEU A 503 0.08 0.45 -0.55
C LEU A 503 0.37 1.38 -1.74
N ALA A 504 1.02 0.86 -2.77
CA ALA A 504 1.46 1.62 -3.94
C ALA A 504 0.47 1.56 -5.11
N SER A 505 0.63 2.46 -6.10
CA SER A 505 -0.36 2.66 -7.16
C SER A 505 -0.28 1.62 -8.28
N GLY A 506 0.89 1.03 -8.51
CA GLY A 506 1.34 0.61 -9.82
C GLY A 506 1.72 1.82 -10.69
N THR A 507 2.65 1.61 -11.63
CA THR A 507 3.19 2.65 -12.52
C THR A 507 2.13 3.59 -13.11
N ILE A 508 2.30 4.90 -12.93
CA ILE A 508 1.36 5.95 -13.32
C ILE A 508 1.65 6.47 -14.73
N SER A 509 1.16 5.74 -15.74
CA SER A 509 1.06 6.25 -17.12
C SER A 509 -0.26 6.99 -17.36
N GLY A 510 -0.18 8.08 -18.12
CA GLY A 510 -1.33 8.72 -18.79
C GLY A 510 -1.43 8.34 -20.27
N PRO A 511 -2.37 8.96 -21.03
CA PRO A 511 -2.70 8.55 -22.39
C PRO A 511 -1.70 8.98 -23.47
N ASP A 512 -0.98 10.10 -23.28
CA ASP A 512 0.04 10.57 -24.22
C ASP A 512 1.42 9.95 -23.93
N GLU A 513 2.25 9.74 -24.94
CA GLU A 513 3.58 9.10 -24.75
C GLU A 513 4.48 9.84 -23.75
N GLY A 514 4.34 11.17 -23.64
CA GLY A 514 5.05 12.00 -22.66
C GLY A 514 4.55 11.86 -21.21
N ASN A 515 3.46 11.14 -20.98
CA ASN A 515 2.91 10.81 -19.67
C ASN A 515 3.27 9.40 -19.18
N PHE A 516 4.01 8.60 -19.96
CA PHE A 516 4.30 7.22 -19.59
C PHE A 516 5.25 7.13 -18.39
N GLY A 517 4.93 6.23 -17.44
CA GLY A 517 5.57 6.17 -16.12
C GLY A 517 6.86 5.36 -16.04
N SER A 518 7.25 4.64 -17.10
CA SER A 518 8.47 3.81 -17.14
C SER A 518 9.31 4.03 -18.40
N MET A 519 10.62 3.76 -18.34
CA MET A 519 11.48 3.79 -19.52
C MET A 519 11.22 2.58 -20.44
N LEU A 520 10.67 1.47 -19.92
CA LEU A 520 10.07 0.40 -20.72
C LEU A 520 9.03 0.93 -21.71
N GLU A 521 8.16 1.85 -21.29
CA GLU A 521 7.15 2.47 -22.13
C GLU A 521 7.69 3.60 -23.00
N LEU A 522 8.44 4.54 -22.42
CA LEU A 522 9.02 5.68 -23.14
C LEU A 522 9.97 5.23 -24.27
N SER A 523 10.76 4.18 -24.05
CA SER A 523 11.60 3.55 -25.09
C SER A 523 10.90 2.47 -25.90
N TRP A 524 9.64 2.16 -25.58
CA TRP A 524 8.82 1.11 -26.18
C TRP A 524 9.57 -0.23 -26.32
N LYS A 525 9.85 -0.88 -25.18
CA LYS A 525 10.67 -2.10 -25.10
C LYS A 525 12.09 -1.94 -25.67
N GLY A 526 12.61 -0.71 -25.67
CA GLY A 526 13.88 -0.35 -26.29
C GLY A 526 13.88 -0.31 -27.82
N THR A 527 12.73 -0.27 -28.51
CA THR A 527 12.71 -0.05 -29.97
C THR A 527 12.84 1.44 -30.34
N LYS A 528 12.26 2.33 -29.53
CA LYS A 528 12.47 3.79 -29.59
C LYS A 528 13.74 4.19 -28.83
N VAL A 529 14.09 5.47 -28.91
CA VAL A 529 15.18 6.11 -28.17
C VAL A 529 14.59 7.31 -27.43
N ILE A 530 14.92 7.45 -26.15
CA ILE A 530 14.57 8.62 -25.33
C ILE A 530 15.67 9.66 -25.52
N ASP A 531 15.33 10.84 -26.02
CA ASP A 531 16.24 11.98 -26.10
C ASP A 531 16.29 12.71 -24.74
N LEU A 532 17.50 12.99 -24.25
CA LEU A 532 17.74 13.76 -23.03
C LEU A 532 18.34 15.15 -23.32
N GLY A 533 18.43 15.53 -24.60
CA GLY A 533 19.04 16.77 -25.06
C GLY A 533 20.56 16.69 -25.19
N ASN A 534 21.13 17.63 -25.94
CA ASN A 534 22.57 17.76 -26.19
C ASN A 534 23.25 16.48 -26.75
N GLY A 535 22.48 15.58 -27.38
CA GLY A 535 22.96 14.30 -27.92
C GLY A 535 23.01 13.16 -26.91
N HIS A 536 22.69 13.39 -25.63
CA HIS A 536 22.54 12.31 -24.65
C HIS A 536 21.21 11.58 -24.88
N THR A 537 21.25 10.25 -24.87
CA THR A 537 20.06 9.41 -25.11
C THR A 537 19.99 8.22 -24.16
N ARG A 538 18.80 7.65 -23.98
CA ARG A 538 18.56 6.44 -23.19
C ARG A 538 17.57 5.48 -23.86
N LYS A 539 17.52 4.27 -23.31
CA LYS A 539 16.44 3.29 -23.48
C LYS A 539 16.03 2.72 -22.12
N PHE A 540 17.05 2.37 -21.35
CA PHE A 540 17.02 1.99 -19.93
C PHE A 540 18.12 2.74 -19.18
N LEU A 541 18.11 2.70 -17.85
CA LEU A 541 19.04 3.41 -16.97
C LEU A 541 20.49 2.92 -17.13
N GLN A 542 21.43 3.86 -17.11
CA GLN A 542 22.88 3.63 -17.10
C GLN A 542 23.47 3.87 -15.70
N ASP A 543 24.70 3.40 -15.47
CA ASP A 543 25.37 3.56 -14.18
C ASP A 543 25.84 4.99 -13.97
N GLY A 544 25.52 5.56 -12.80
CA GLY A 544 25.73 6.97 -12.50
C GLY A 544 24.58 7.89 -12.90
N ASP A 545 23.51 7.36 -13.53
CA ASP A 545 22.26 8.10 -13.72
C ASP A 545 21.59 8.35 -12.36
N GLU A 546 21.15 9.59 -12.14
CA GLU A 546 20.30 9.97 -11.00
C GLU A 546 18.88 10.24 -11.50
N VAL A 547 17.89 9.62 -10.87
CA VAL A 547 16.47 9.86 -11.14
C VAL A 547 15.89 10.66 -9.97
N VAL A 548 15.09 11.67 -10.27
CA VAL A 548 14.33 12.44 -9.28
C VAL A 548 12.88 12.53 -9.72
N ILE A 549 11.99 11.94 -8.92
CA ILE A 549 10.54 12.16 -9.00
C ILE A 549 10.20 13.34 -8.08
N THR A 550 9.39 14.27 -8.60
CA THR A 550 8.72 15.31 -7.82
C THR A 550 7.23 15.33 -8.13
N GLY A 551 6.42 15.87 -7.22
CA GLY A 551 4.99 16.00 -7.43
C GLY A 551 4.35 17.07 -6.58
N PHE A 552 3.27 17.66 -7.08
CA PHE A 552 2.52 18.71 -6.39
C PHE A 552 1.08 18.87 -6.92
N CYS A 553 0.18 19.23 -6.01
CA CYS A 553 -1.14 19.74 -6.34
C CYS A 553 -1.06 21.28 -6.45
N GLN A 554 -1.66 21.87 -7.48
CA GLN A 554 -1.61 23.32 -7.72
C GLN A 554 -2.87 24.00 -7.17
N GLY A 555 -2.71 24.91 -6.22
CA GLY A 555 -3.76 25.80 -5.72
C GLY A 555 -3.61 27.23 -6.26
N ASP A 556 -4.54 28.10 -5.88
CA ASP A 556 -4.46 29.54 -6.17
C ASP A 556 -3.46 30.22 -5.24
N GLY A 557 -2.32 30.65 -5.78
CA GLY A 557 -1.22 31.29 -5.03
C GLY A 557 -0.39 30.35 -4.12
N TYR A 558 -0.59 29.03 -4.16
CA TYR A 558 0.20 28.05 -3.41
C TYR A 558 0.21 26.67 -4.09
N ARG A 559 1.09 25.77 -3.65
CA ARG A 559 1.06 24.35 -4.03
C ARG A 559 1.24 23.42 -2.84
N VAL A 560 0.66 22.22 -2.91
CA VAL A 560 0.86 21.13 -1.92
C VAL A 560 1.80 20.12 -2.55
N GLY A 561 3.09 20.22 -2.21
CA GLY A 561 4.16 19.42 -2.81
C GLY A 561 4.67 18.29 -1.92
N PHE A 562 5.27 17.29 -2.53
CA PHE A 562 5.78 16.09 -1.87
C PHE A 562 7.31 16.11 -1.65
N GLY A 563 7.99 17.17 -2.08
CA GLY A 563 9.45 17.22 -2.12
C GLY A 563 10.02 16.34 -3.24
N ARG A 564 11.05 15.55 -2.90
CA ARG A 564 11.77 14.66 -3.81
C ARG A 564 11.64 13.20 -3.38
N CYS A 565 11.50 12.32 -4.38
CA CYS A 565 11.86 10.91 -4.30
C CYS A 565 12.99 10.67 -5.31
N ALA A 566 14.24 10.73 -4.83
CA ALA A 566 15.44 10.66 -5.63
C ALA A 566 16.23 9.37 -5.38
N GLY A 567 16.98 8.89 -6.39
CA GLY A 567 17.96 7.82 -6.20
C GLY A 567 18.96 7.77 -7.35
N LYS A 568 20.17 7.31 -7.05
CA LYS A 568 21.28 7.25 -8.02
C LYS A 568 21.73 5.82 -8.27
N VAL A 569 21.82 5.44 -9.54
CA VAL A 569 22.23 4.10 -9.95
C VAL A 569 23.72 3.91 -9.70
N LEU A 570 24.07 3.01 -8.79
CA LEU A 570 25.44 2.53 -8.61
C LEU A 570 25.70 1.30 -9.51
N PRO A 571 26.94 1.15 -10.03
CA PRO A 571 27.35 -0.06 -10.73
C PRO A 571 27.08 -1.33 -9.91
N ALA A 572 26.71 -2.40 -10.62
CA ALA A 572 26.62 -3.74 -10.05
C ALA A 572 27.96 -4.15 -9.41
N ILE A 573 27.91 -5.07 -8.44
CA ILE A 573 29.13 -5.63 -7.86
C ILE A 573 29.83 -6.47 -8.95
N SER A 574 31.11 -6.20 -9.21
CA SER A 574 31.94 -7.03 -10.06
C SER A 574 32.08 -8.44 -9.47
N SER A 575 31.68 -9.45 -10.24
CA SER A 575 31.93 -10.88 -9.98
C SER A 575 33.41 -11.22 -10.13
#